data_AF-A0A9E4GT62-F1
#
_entry.id   AF-A0A9E4GT62-F1
#
_cell.length_a   1.000
_cell.length_b   1.000
_cell.length_c   1.000
_cell.angle_alpha   90.00
_cell.angle_beta   90.00
_cell.angle_gamma   90.00
#
_symmetry.space_group_name_H-M   'P 1'
#
loop_
_entity.id
_entity.type
_entity.pdbx_description
1 polymer ?
#
loop_
_entity_poly.entity_id
_entity_poly.type
_entity_poly.pdbx_seq_one_letter_code
_entity_poly.pdbx_strand_id
1 'polypeptide(L)'
;RSPILLALQLSFLLVSVLCIVLWAQDVSMRPPRPPDRPQTLKERLLTLVSFPLMLVLALIFVALPTLQAQTRLMLGIPLQFRVTRKD
;
A
#
# COMPACT_ATOMS: atom_id res chain seq x y z
N ARG A 1 -8.27 29.38 14.12
CA ARG A 1 -7.44 28.39 13.38
C ARG A 1 -8.34 27.73 12.36
N SER A 2 -8.08 27.91 11.07
CA SER A 2 -8.93 27.38 10.00
C SER A 2 -8.92 25.84 10.04
N PRO A 3 -10.09 25.20 10.21
CA PRO A 3 -10.19 23.74 10.29
C PRO A 3 -9.67 23.05 9.01
N ILE A 4 -9.74 23.75 7.87
CA ILE A 4 -9.21 23.31 6.58
C ILE A 4 -7.69 23.06 6.62
N LEU A 5 -6.91 23.94 7.25
CA LEU A 5 -5.44 23.81 7.28
C LEU A 5 -5.02 22.65 8.18
N LEU A 6 -5.75 22.46 9.28
CA LEU A 6 -5.56 21.34 10.19
C LEU A 6 -5.86 19.99 9.51
N ALA A 7 -6.96 19.90 8.77
CA ALA A 7 -7.30 18.71 8.00
C ALA A 7 -6.28 18.41 6.89
N LEU A 8 -5.78 19.45 6.19
CA LEU A 8 -4.77 19.30 5.15
C LEU A 8 -3.44 18.78 5.73
N GLN A 9 -3.02 19.32 6.87
CA GLN A 9 -1.77 18.94 7.52
C GLN A 9 -1.82 17.53 8.10
N LEU A 10 -2.96 17.13 8.68
CA LEU A 10 -3.21 15.75 9.11
C LEU A 10 -3.25 14.78 7.93
N SER A 11 -3.93 15.13 6.84
CA SER A 11 -4.00 14.31 5.63
C SER A 11 -2.62 14.12 5.02
N PHE A 12 -1.83 15.19 4.95
CA PHE A 12 -0.46 15.13 4.45
C PHE A 12 0.44 14.24 5.33
N LEU A 13 0.33 14.36 6.66
CA LEU A 13 1.06 13.51 7.59
C LEU A 13 0.65 12.04 7.44
N LEU A 14 -0.65 11.77 7.33
CA LEU A 14 -1.14 10.40 7.18
C LEU A 14 -0.69 9.76 5.85
N VAL A 15 -0.77 10.50 4.74
CA VAL A 15 -0.29 10.02 3.42
C VAL A 15 1.21 9.79 3.43
N SER A 16 2.00 10.68 4.03
CA SER A 16 3.46 10.52 4.11
C SER A 16 3.86 9.31 4.96
N VAL A 17 3.21 9.08 6.11
CA VAL A 17 3.43 7.89 6.94
C VAL A 17 3.06 6.61 6.19
N LEU A 18 1.92 6.58 5.51
CA LEU A 18 1.53 5.41 4.71
C LEU A 18 2.54 5.12 3.60
N CYS A 19 3.04 6.16 2.93
CA CYS A 19 4.04 6.04 1.87
C CYS A 19 5.35 5.42 2.41
N ILE A 20 5.80 5.85 3.59
CA ILE A 20 6.99 5.29 4.26
C ILE A 20 6.78 3.82 4.62
N VAL A 21 5.62 3.45 5.16
CA VAL A 21 5.32 2.06 5.53
C VAL A 21 5.30 1.16 4.31
N LEU A 22 4.62 1.57 3.23
CA LEU A 22 4.57 0.83 1.98
C LEU A 22 5.97 0.68 1.36
N TRP A 23 6.78 1.74 1.43
CA TRP A 23 8.17 1.69 1.01
C TRP A 23 9.00 0.69 1.83
N ALA A 24 8.85 0.71 3.16
CA ALA A 24 9.55 -0.22 4.03
C ALA A 24 9.15 -1.68 3.78
N GLN A 25 7.86 -1.95 3.53
CA GLN A 25 7.37 -3.28 3.18
C GLN A 25 7.96 -3.77 1.86
N ASP A 26 8.01 -2.91 0.84
CA ASP A 26 8.59 -3.26 -0.46
C ASP A 26 10.09 -3.54 -0.37
N VAL A 27 10.85 -2.72 0.38
CA VAL A 27 12.26 -2.98 0.66
C VAL A 27 12.45 -4.32 1.39
N SER A 28 11.56 -4.65 2.33
CA SER A 28 11.62 -5.92 3.07
C SER A 28 11.23 -7.14 2.24
N MET A 29 10.36 -6.98 1.23
CA MET A 29 9.91 -8.07 0.35
C MET A 29 10.86 -8.30 -0.82
N ARG A 30 11.77 -7.36 -1.10
CA ARG A 30 12.82 -7.55 -2.11
C ARG A 30 13.78 -8.65 -1.63
N PRO A 31 13.98 -9.73 -2.40
CA PRO A 31 14.92 -10.78 -2.02
C PRO A 31 16.34 -10.22 -1.86
N PRO A 32 17.14 -10.70 -0.87
CA PRO A 32 18.51 -10.27 -0.67
C PRO A 32 19.31 -10.49 -1.95
N ARG A 33 19.94 -9.42 -2.47
CA ARG A 33 20.74 -9.55 -3.69
C ARG A 33 22.02 -10.34 -3.41
N PRO A 34 22.44 -11.26 -4.30
CA PRO A 34 23.70 -11.96 -4.16
C PRO A 34 24.88 -10.97 -4.18
N PRO A 35 25.92 -11.17 -3.34
CA PRO A 35 27.08 -10.28 -3.23
C PRO A 35 27.95 -10.18 -4.50
N ASP A 36 27.77 -11.10 -5.46
CA ASP A 36 28.58 -11.22 -6.68
C ASP A 36 28.20 -10.30 -7.85
N ARG A 37 27.14 -9.47 -7.74
CA ARG A 37 26.75 -8.52 -8.83
C ARG A 37 26.53 -7.10 -8.33
N PRO A 38 27.53 -6.19 -8.47
CA PRO A 38 27.32 -4.78 -8.20
C PRO A 38 26.32 -4.17 -9.18
N GLN A 39 25.48 -3.27 -8.66
CA GLN A 39 24.30 -2.73 -9.34
C GLN A 39 24.70 -1.94 -10.59
N THR A 40 24.20 -2.36 -11.75
CA THR A 40 24.41 -1.65 -13.03
C THR A 40 23.62 -0.34 -13.02
N LEU A 41 24.11 0.74 -13.66
CA LEU A 41 23.39 2.04 -13.69
C LEU A 41 21.96 1.93 -14.24
N LYS A 42 21.71 0.98 -15.15
CA LYS A 42 20.37 0.66 -15.67
C LYS A 42 19.45 0.04 -14.62
N GLU A 43 19.99 -0.80 -13.73
CA GLU A 43 19.23 -1.40 -12.63
C GLU A 43 18.89 -0.37 -11.55
N ARG A 44 19.74 0.65 -11.36
CA ARG A 44 19.42 1.79 -10.48
C ARG A 44 18.24 2.60 -11.02
N LEU A 45 18.21 2.88 -12.32
CA LEU A 45 17.07 3.53 -12.98
C LEU A 45 15.79 2.68 -12.88
N LEU A 46 15.88 1.37 -13.16
CA LEU A 46 14.75 0.45 -12.99
C LEU A 46 14.28 0.35 -11.53
N THR A 47 15.19 0.43 -10.56
CA THR A 47 14.85 0.49 -9.14
C THR A 47 14.13 1.79 -8.80
N LEU A 48 14.54 2.92 -9.38
CA LEU A 48 13.87 4.21 -9.21
C LEU A 48 12.46 4.20 -9.82
N VAL A 49 12.28 3.60 -10.99
CA VAL A 49 10.97 3.43 -11.66
C VAL A 49 10.07 2.45 -10.90
N SER A 50 10.65 1.49 -10.19
CA SER A 50 9.90 0.56 -9.33
C SER A 50 9.21 1.30 -8.16
N PHE A 51 9.75 2.46 -7.75
CA PHE A 51 9.24 3.24 -6.63
C PHE A 51 7.85 3.85 -6.87
N PRO A 52 7.59 4.59 -7.97
CA PRO A 52 6.24 5.01 -8.32
C PRO A 52 5.35 3.84 -8.73
N LEU A 53 5.91 2.80 -9.36
CA LEU A 53 5.13 1.62 -9.75
C LEU A 53 4.56 0.88 -8.52
N MET A 54 5.33 0.79 -7.44
CA MET A 54 4.86 0.27 -6.14
C MET A 54 3.68 1.08 -5.59
N LEU A 55 3.72 2.41 -5.66
CA LEU A 55 2.61 3.25 -5.22
C LEU A 55 1.33 2.98 -6.04
N VAL A 56 1.47 2.83 -7.36
CA VAL A 56 0.38 2.48 -8.26
C VAL A 56 -0.18 1.09 -7.92
N LEU A 57 0.68 0.10 -7.70
CA LEU A 57 0.26 -1.25 -7.30
C LEU A 57 -0.43 -1.24 -5.92
N ALA A 58 0.08 -0.50 -4.95
CA ALA A 58 -0.56 -0.39 -3.63
C ALA A 58 -1.94 0.26 -3.71
N LEU A 59 -2.12 1.27 -4.57
CA LEU A 59 -3.42 1.87 -4.81
C LEU A 59 -4.40 0.87 -5.42
N ILE A 60 -3.96 0.09 -6.41
CA ILE A 60 -4.81 -0.87 -7.12
C ILE A 60 -5.13 -2.09 -6.25
N PHE A 61 -4.12 -2.68 -5.60
CA PHE A 61 -4.27 -3.97 -4.91
C PHE A 61 -4.58 -3.86 -3.42
N VAL A 62 -4.41 -2.69 -2.81
CA VAL A 62 -4.72 -2.48 -1.38
C VAL A 62 -5.81 -1.43 -1.22
N ALA A 63 -5.66 -0.23 -1.80
CA ALA A 63 -6.65 0.84 -1.59
C ALA A 63 -8.01 0.54 -2.23
N LEU A 64 -8.07 0.05 -3.47
CA LEU A 64 -9.34 -0.34 -4.10
C LEU A 64 -10.11 -1.43 -3.33
N PRO A 65 -9.52 -2.60 -2.98
CA PRO A 65 -10.26 -3.62 -2.26
C PRO A 65 -10.61 -3.18 -0.83
N THR A 66 -9.78 -2.37 -0.16
CA THR A 66 -10.14 -1.84 1.17
C THR A 66 -11.30 -0.86 1.10
N LEU A 67 -11.33 0.05 0.12
CA LEU A 67 -12.49 0.91 -0.12
C LEU A 67 -13.73 0.10 -0.48
N GLN A 68 -13.60 -0.93 -1.32
CA GLN A 68 -14.72 -1.81 -1.64
C GLN A 68 -15.23 -2.57 -0.41
N ALA A 69 -14.34 -3.07 0.45
CA ALA A 69 -14.69 -3.75 1.69
C ALA A 69 -15.38 -2.80 2.69
N GLN A 70 -14.84 -1.59 2.87
CA GLN A 70 -15.46 -0.55 3.70
C GLN A 70 -16.84 -0.15 3.18
N THR A 71 -16.97 0.04 1.86
CA THR A 71 -18.26 0.36 1.22
C THR A 71 -19.26 -0.79 1.40
N ARG A 72 -18.84 -2.05 1.25
CA ARG A 72 -19.71 -3.23 1.49
C ARG A 72 -20.17 -3.32 2.95
N LEU A 73 -19.28 -3.03 3.90
CA LEU A 73 -19.62 -2.97 5.33
C LEU A 73 -20.59 -1.84 5.64
N MET A 74 -20.37 -0.64 5.10
CA MET A 74 -21.27 0.51 5.27
C MET A 74 -22.64 0.29 4.63
N LEU A 75 -22.70 -0.39 3.48
CA LEU A 75 -23.95 -0.78 2.82
C LEU A 75 -24.66 -1.95 3.52
N GLY A 76 -24.09 -2.49 4.60
CA GLY A 76 -24.71 -3.53 5.41
C GLY A 76 -24.97 -4.83 4.67
N ILE A 77 -24.28 -5.09 3.54
CA ILE A 77 -24.39 -6.38 2.84
C ILE A 77 -23.65 -7.40 3.71
N PRO A 78 -24.36 -8.28 4.44
CA PRO A 78 -23.70 -9.21 5.33
C PRO A 78 -22.85 -10.14 4.46
N LEU A 79 -21.58 -10.33 4.82
CA LEU A 79 -20.89 -11.56 4.45
C LEU A 79 -21.73 -12.69 5.04
N GLN A 80 -22.55 -13.34 4.22
CA GLN A 80 -23.19 -14.58 4.61
C GLN A 80 -22.08 -15.61 4.79
N PHE A 81 -21.53 -15.67 6.01
CA PHE A 81 -20.72 -16.79 6.44
C PHE A 81 -21.64 -17.99 6.53
N ARG A 82 -21.74 -18.75 5.43
CA ARG A 82 -22.17 -20.15 5.52
C ARG A 82 -21.07 -20.90 6.26
N VAL A 83 -21.18 -20.93 7.58
CA VAL A 83 -20.35 -21.79 8.42
C VAL A 83 -20.86 -23.21 8.20
N THR A 84 -20.18 -24.00 7.38
CA THR A 84 -20.34 -25.46 7.42
C THR A 84 -19.82 -25.92 8.78
N ARG A 85 -20.67 -26.60 9.56
CA ARG A 85 -20.20 -27.32 10.74
C ARG A 85 -19.16 -28.33 10.26
N LYS A 86 -18.00 -28.32 10.91
CA LYS A 86 -16.96 -29.32 10.72
C LYS A 86 -17.41 -30.56 11.51
N ASP A 87 -17.81 -31.60 10.78
CA ASP A 87 -17.88 -32.97 11.31
C ASP A 87 -16.46 -33.51 11.54
#